data_AF-A0ABD4E3P7-F1
#
_entry.id   AF-A0ABD4E3P7-F1
#
_cell.length_a   1.000
_cell.length_b   1.000
_cell.length_c   1.000
_cell.angle_alpha   90.00
_cell.angle_beta   90.00
_cell.angle_gamma   90.00
#
_symmetry.space_group_name_H-M   'P 1'
#
loop_
_entity.id
_entity.type
_entity.pdbx_description
1 polymer ?
#
loop_
_entity_poly.entity_id
_entity_poly.type
_entity_poly.pdbx_seq_one_letter_code
_entity_poly.pdbx_strand_id
1 'polypeptide(L)'
;MTYPPTPPDVAIRLNYHDGMFLTAQNMTVEQNYFTNWIKYQNRYLYTPGVLSGLNVTLQGNMLVVAGGAGFDGDGNFLNFPGTVNNAIGPGTGFGNPYTLYLSYPPTVSTTSDFVDEAAILQNGMTSFPPLNSIPLATVYLNQENTGVIEKFTDARVGVTSRLPVVIPGETTVLMSQPPDLNGALAGVVTADTRTLLKPGDSVTLTVPYRSGGAQAFSVPPAVNATVHGSVPYAVNVAGVGTGQFTLTLTAVQTRTADTPPSVQTNWLALPPSLTF
;
A
#
# COMPACT_ATOMS: atom_id res chain seq x y z
N MET A 1 8.59 -6.49 -14.22
CA MET A 1 8.91 -5.13 -14.70
C MET A 1 10.24 -4.76 -14.06
N THR A 2 11.33 -4.73 -14.81
CA THR A 2 12.66 -4.33 -14.30
C THR A 2 12.74 -2.81 -14.35
N TYR A 3 12.79 -2.16 -13.19
CA TYR A 3 12.97 -0.72 -13.11
C TYR A 3 14.44 -0.39 -13.40
N PRO A 4 14.76 0.62 -14.25
CA PRO A 4 16.11 1.16 -14.31
C PRO A 4 16.63 1.51 -12.91
N PRO A 5 17.93 1.28 -12.65
CA PRO A 5 18.54 1.52 -11.35
C PRO A 5 18.32 2.98 -10.93
N THR A 6 18.00 3.16 -9.65
CA THR A 6 17.85 4.49 -9.06
C THR A 6 19.20 5.23 -9.16
N PRO A 7 19.26 6.43 -9.78
CA PRO A 7 20.45 7.25 -9.82
C PRO A 7 20.95 7.59 -8.41
N PRO A 8 22.29 7.64 -8.20
CA PRO A 8 22.87 7.87 -6.87
C PRO A 8 22.61 9.28 -6.34
N ASP A 9 22.31 10.23 -7.21
CA ASP A 9 22.06 11.64 -6.90
C ASP A 9 20.60 11.95 -6.55
N VAL A 10 19.69 10.98 -6.69
CA VAL A 10 18.24 11.16 -6.49
C VAL A 10 17.87 11.75 -5.13
N ALA A 11 18.66 11.45 -4.09
CA ALA A 11 18.42 11.79 -2.70
C ALA A 11 19.43 12.82 -2.16
N ILE A 12 20.22 13.45 -3.03
CA ILE A 12 21.12 14.53 -2.65
C ILE A 12 20.30 15.80 -2.45
N ARG A 13 20.34 16.35 -1.24
CA ARG A 13 19.68 17.62 -0.86
C ARG A 13 20.70 18.71 -0.57
N LEU A 14 20.31 19.97 -0.73
CA LEU A 14 21.17 21.09 -0.36
C LEU A 14 21.25 21.21 1.17
N ASN A 15 22.47 21.36 1.71
CA ASN A 15 22.67 21.65 3.13
C ASN A 15 22.95 23.15 3.33
N TYR A 16 21.94 23.88 3.82
CA TYR A 16 22.08 25.30 4.14
C TYR A 16 22.92 25.49 5.41
N HIS A 17 23.80 26.48 5.38
CA HIS A 17 24.59 26.87 6.55
C HIS A 17 24.82 28.40 6.57
N ASP A 18 25.16 28.92 7.74
CA ASP A 18 25.38 30.35 7.93
C ASP A 18 26.50 30.86 7.02
N GLY A 19 26.30 32.06 6.47
CA GLY A 19 27.24 32.72 5.55
C GLY A 19 27.29 32.11 4.13
N MET A 20 26.42 31.15 3.80
CA MET A 20 26.36 30.57 2.46
C MET A 20 25.81 31.57 1.44
N PHE A 21 26.53 31.79 0.34
CA PHE A 21 26.01 32.49 -0.82
C PHE A 21 25.14 31.55 -1.66
N LEU A 22 23.87 31.90 -1.83
CA LEU A 22 22.94 31.15 -2.65
C LEU A 22 23.14 31.45 -4.14
N THR A 23 23.23 30.39 -4.95
CA THR A 23 23.41 30.47 -6.40
C THR A 23 22.24 29.81 -7.12
N ALA A 24 22.08 30.09 -8.42
CA ALA A 24 21.12 29.38 -9.26
C ALA A 24 21.39 27.86 -9.28
N GLN A 25 22.65 27.45 -9.20
CA GLN A 25 23.02 26.03 -9.10
C GLN A 25 22.49 25.41 -7.80
N ASN A 26 22.57 26.13 -6.68
CA ASN A 26 22.04 25.66 -5.39
C ASN A 26 20.53 25.44 -5.48
N MET A 27 19.81 26.37 -6.10
CA MET A 27 18.36 26.25 -6.30
C MET A 27 17.99 25.12 -7.26
N THR A 28 18.81 24.89 -8.30
CA THR A 28 18.62 23.77 -9.24
C THR A 28 18.77 22.42 -8.55
N VAL A 29 19.77 22.27 -7.66
CA VAL A 29 19.95 21.04 -6.86
C VAL A 29 18.71 20.79 -5.99
N GLU A 30 18.20 21.82 -5.32
CA GLU A 30 17.02 21.69 -4.46
C GLU A 30 15.74 21.36 -5.27
N GLN A 31 15.53 21.99 -6.43
CA GLN A 31 14.41 21.68 -7.32
C GLN A 31 14.49 20.23 -7.81
N ASN A 32 15.66 19.78 -8.26
CA ASN A 32 15.87 18.40 -8.70
C ASN A 32 15.58 17.40 -7.58
N TYR A 33 16.00 17.69 -6.34
CA TYR A 33 15.71 16.84 -5.19
C TYR A 33 14.21 16.61 -5.00
N PHE A 34 13.40 17.68 -5.03
CA PHE A 34 11.95 17.58 -4.88
C PHE A 34 11.29 16.86 -6.07
N THR A 35 11.65 17.24 -7.30
CA THR A 35 11.13 16.61 -8.52
C THR A 35 11.42 15.11 -8.53
N ASN A 36 12.64 14.72 -8.18
CA ASN A 36 13.05 13.33 -8.06
C ASN A 36 12.20 12.60 -7.02
N TRP A 37 12.09 13.12 -5.79
CA TRP A 37 11.32 12.47 -4.74
C TRP A 37 9.86 12.19 -5.15
N ILE A 38 9.20 13.19 -5.74
CA ILE A 38 7.81 13.06 -6.22
C ILE A 38 7.73 12.02 -7.34
N LYS A 39 8.65 12.09 -8.31
CA LYS A 39 8.72 11.14 -9.43
C LYS A 39 8.85 9.70 -8.95
N TYR A 40 9.79 9.43 -8.05
CA TYR A 40 10.00 8.07 -7.53
C TYR A 40 8.85 7.59 -6.67
N GLN A 41 8.27 8.48 -5.85
CA GLN A 41 7.06 8.14 -5.11
C GLN A 41 5.93 7.72 -6.05
N ASN A 42 5.67 8.50 -7.11
CA ASN A 42 4.62 8.15 -8.08
C ASN A 42 4.91 6.83 -8.78
N ARG A 43 6.17 6.62 -9.21
CA ARG A 43 6.61 5.41 -9.89
C ARG A 43 6.41 4.14 -9.06
N TYR A 44 6.67 4.20 -7.76
CA TYR A 44 6.56 3.05 -6.86
C TYR A 44 5.16 2.84 -6.30
N LEU A 45 4.36 3.90 -6.16
CA LEU A 45 3.01 3.81 -5.59
C LEU A 45 1.92 3.62 -6.64
N TYR A 46 2.14 4.01 -7.90
CA TYR A 46 1.09 4.03 -8.92
C TYR A 46 1.47 3.30 -10.21
N THR A 47 0.47 2.78 -10.92
CA THR A 47 0.64 2.34 -12.31
C THR A 47 0.61 3.55 -13.25
N PRO A 48 1.32 3.49 -14.39
CA PRO A 48 1.18 4.50 -15.44
C PRO A 48 -0.28 4.54 -15.95
N GLY A 49 -0.75 5.73 -16.31
CA GLY A 49 -2.11 5.90 -16.80
C GLY A 49 -2.66 7.31 -16.62
N VAL A 50 -3.94 7.47 -16.92
CA VAL A 50 -4.72 8.70 -16.77
C VAL A 50 -5.28 8.78 -15.35
N LEU A 51 -5.04 9.92 -14.71
CA LEU A 51 -5.57 10.24 -13.38
C LEU A 51 -6.91 10.97 -13.48
N SER A 52 -7.02 11.93 -14.39
CA SER A 52 -8.23 12.73 -14.58
C SER A 52 -8.28 13.37 -15.97
N GLY A 53 -9.47 13.51 -16.55
CA GLY A 53 -9.69 14.22 -17.81
C GLY A 53 -9.10 13.53 -19.04
N LEU A 54 -8.42 14.30 -19.90
CA LEU A 54 -7.79 13.84 -21.14
C LEU A 54 -8.77 13.18 -22.13
N ASN A 55 -10.03 13.63 -22.13
CA ASN A 55 -11.03 13.14 -23.06
C ASN A 55 -10.65 13.53 -24.49
N VAL A 56 -10.64 12.54 -25.38
CA VAL A 56 -10.37 12.73 -26.81
C VAL A 56 -11.68 12.86 -27.57
N THR A 57 -11.78 13.86 -28.43
CA THR A 57 -12.91 14.07 -29.34
C THR A 57 -12.39 14.29 -30.76
N LEU A 58 -13.18 13.93 -31.78
CA LEU A 58 -12.86 14.22 -33.17
C LEU A 58 -13.59 15.50 -33.58
N GLN A 59 -12.86 16.51 -34.06
CA GLN A 59 -13.41 17.76 -34.59
C GLN A 59 -12.86 17.99 -35.99
N GLY A 60 -13.71 17.81 -37.00
CA GLY A 60 -13.26 17.75 -38.38
C GLY A 60 -12.29 16.58 -38.58
N ASN A 61 -11.05 16.88 -38.98
CA ASN A 61 -10.00 15.89 -39.19
C ASN A 61 -8.88 15.96 -38.12
N MET A 62 -9.19 16.50 -36.94
CA MET A 62 -8.24 16.62 -35.83
C MET A 62 -8.82 15.99 -34.57
N LEU A 63 -7.96 15.32 -33.80
CA LEU A 63 -8.29 14.86 -32.47
C LEU A 63 -8.01 15.99 -31.48
N VAL A 64 -9.03 16.39 -30.74
CA VAL A 64 -8.97 17.43 -29.70
C VAL A 64 -9.02 16.76 -28.34
N VAL A 65 -8.05 17.07 -27.50
CA VAL A 65 -7.88 16.49 -26.16
C VAL A 65 -8.21 17.53 -25.10
N ALA A 66 -9.12 17.20 -24.20
CA ALA A 66 -9.44 18.06 -23.06
C ALA A 66 -8.28 18.08 -22.03
N GLY A 67 -8.25 19.11 -21.18
CA GLY A 67 -7.26 19.18 -20.10
C GLY A 67 -7.38 18.00 -19.13
N GLY A 68 -6.27 17.67 -18.47
CA GLY A 68 -6.21 16.56 -17.54
C GLY A 68 -4.80 16.20 -17.12
N ALA A 69 -4.67 15.07 -16.42
CA ALA A 69 -3.39 14.65 -15.89
C ALA A 69 -3.24 13.12 -15.85
N GLY A 70 -1.99 12.67 -15.77
CA GLY A 70 -1.63 11.25 -15.65
C GLY A 70 -0.20 11.03 -15.14
N PHE A 71 0.21 9.76 -15.09
CA PHE A 71 1.58 9.35 -14.77
C PHE A 71 2.13 8.46 -15.88
N ASP A 72 3.38 8.65 -16.25
CA ASP A 72 4.06 7.73 -17.18
C ASP A 72 4.76 6.56 -16.46
N GLY A 73 5.45 5.73 -17.25
CA GLY A 73 6.25 4.59 -16.79
C GLY A 73 7.37 4.92 -15.79
N ASP A 74 7.89 6.14 -15.87
CA ASP A 74 9.00 6.63 -15.07
C ASP A 74 8.54 7.42 -13.84
N GLY A 75 7.22 7.62 -13.67
CA GLY A 75 6.60 8.34 -12.57
C GLY A 75 6.55 9.86 -12.77
N ASN A 76 6.85 10.36 -13.98
CA ASN A 76 6.69 11.78 -14.28
C ASN A 76 5.19 12.14 -14.24
N PHE A 77 4.87 13.28 -13.63
CA PHE A 77 3.50 13.79 -13.62
C PHE A 77 3.21 14.50 -14.94
N LEU A 78 2.33 13.91 -15.74
CA LEU A 78 1.91 14.46 -17.02
C LEU A 78 0.76 15.43 -16.79
N ASN A 79 1.05 16.72 -16.71
CA ASN A 79 0.00 17.75 -16.63
C ASN A 79 -0.28 18.33 -18.01
N PHE A 80 -1.52 18.22 -18.48
CA PHE A 80 -1.96 18.75 -19.76
C PHE A 80 -3.04 19.83 -19.56
N PRO A 81 -2.71 21.13 -19.73
CA PRO A 81 -3.68 22.20 -19.53
C PRO A 81 -4.88 22.15 -20.49
N GLY A 82 -4.69 21.64 -21.71
CA GLY A 82 -5.76 21.44 -22.70
C GLY A 82 -6.36 22.71 -23.30
N THR A 83 -5.76 23.89 -23.07
CA THR A 83 -6.22 25.18 -23.60
C THR A 83 -5.46 25.64 -24.85
N VAL A 84 -4.24 25.14 -25.05
CA VAL A 84 -3.36 25.47 -26.18
C VAL A 84 -2.74 24.17 -26.70
N ASN A 85 -2.49 24.09 -28.01
CA ASN A 85 -1.91 22.91 -28.68
C ASN A 85 -2.64 21.60 -28.32
N ASN A 86 -3.97 21.69 -28.16
CA ASN A 86 -4.82 20.60 -27.73
C ASN A 86 -5.44 19.80 -28.89
N ALA A 87 -5.13 20.17 -30.12
CA ALA A 87 -5.57 19.49 -31.32
C ALA A 87 -4.37 18.90 -32.07
N ILE A 88 -4.51 17.68 -32.56
CA ILE A 88 -3.50 17.01 -33.38
C ILE A 88 -4.15 16.34 -34.60
N GLY A 89 -3.53 16.53 -35.76
CA GLY A 89 -3.97 15.93 -37.01
C GLY A 89 -3.57 14.46 -37.16
N PRO A 90 -3.97 13.82 -38.28
CA PRO A 90 -3.57 12.46 -38.59
C PRO A 90 -2.04 12.33 -38.68
N GLY A 91 -1.50 11.33 -37.99
CA GLY A 91 -0.08 11.01 -38.04
C GLY A 91 0.28 10.28 -39.34
N THR A 92 1.47 10.55 -39.87
CA THR A 92 2.02 9.82 -41.03
C THR A 92 3.18 8.94 -40.59
N GLY A 93 3.38 7.80 -41.26
CA GLY A 93 4.52 6.91 -41.00
C GLY A 93 4.45 6.08 -39.71
N PHE A 94 3.32 6.09 -38.98
CA PHE A 94 3.13 5.32 -37.74
C PHE A 94 2.34 4.02 -37.90
N GLY A 95 1.94 3.69 -39.12
CA GLY A 95 1.05 2.57 -39.42
C GLY A 95 -0.44 2.93 -39.31
N ASN A 96 -1.29 1.94 -39.58
CA ASN A 96 -2.74 2.03 -39.44
C ASN A 96 -3.27 0.71 -38.85
N PRO A 97 -3.71 0.67 -37.59
CA PRO A 97 -3.86 1.81 -36.68
C PRO A 97 -2.53 2.33 -36.11
N TYR A 98 -2.56 3.56 -35.61
CA TYR A 98 -1.50 4.13 -34.75
C TYR A 98 -2.11 4.59 -33.42
N THR A 99 -1.30 5.13 -32.50
CA THR A 99 -1.77 5.60 -31.19
C THR A 99 -1.42 7.06 -30.95
N LEU A 100 -2.39 7.81 -30.44
CA LEU A 100 -2.20 9.14 -29.87
C LEU A 100 -1.77 8.97 -28.41
N TYR A 101 -0.66 9.59 -28.06
CA TYR A 101 -0.07 9.57 -26.72
C TYR A 101 -0.07 10.97 -26.10
N LEU A 102 -0.09 10.99 -24.77
CA LEU A 102 0.35 12.12 -23.98
C LEU A 102 1.76 11.81 -23.47
N SER A 103 2.73 12.67 -23.77
CA SER A 103 4.14 12.45 -23.43
C SER A 103 4.66 13.55 -22.53
N TYR A 104 5.57 13.19 -21.61
CA TYR A 104 6.45 14.17 -20.98
C TYR A 104 7.35 14.79 -22.06
N PRO A 105 7.56 16.11 -22.08
CA PRO A 105 8.33 16.74 -23.14
C PRO A 105 9.77 16.17 -23.18
N PRO A 106 10.24 15.68 -24.34
CA PRO A 106 11.58 15.12 -24.47
C PRO A 106 12.66 16.19 -24.32
N THR A 107 12.32 17.43 -24.67
CA THR A 107 13.10 18.63 -24.39
C THR A 107 12.17 19.60 -23.69
N VAL A 108 12.43 19.87 -22.42
CA VAL A 108 11.69 20.88 -21.66
C VAL A 108 11.89 22.25 -22.32
N SER A 109 10.82 23.05 -22.43
CA SER A 109 10.94 24.39 -22.99
C SER A 109 11.48 25.31 -21.92
N THR A 110 12.75 25.68 -22.02
CA THR A 110 13.41 26.56 -21.07
C THR A 110 13.52 27.98 -21.62
N THR A 111 13.01 28.96 -20.86
CA THR A 111 13.38 30.37 -21.04
C THR A 111 14.44 30.76 -20.00
N SER A 112 14.82 32.04 -19.94
CA SER A 112 15.70 32.52 -18.86
C SER A 112 15.08 32.36 -17.47
N ASP A 113 13.75 32.35 -17.39
CA ASP A 113 13.03 32.54 -16.13
C ASP A 113 12.19 31.34 -15.72
N PHE A 114 11.88 30.42 -16.64
CA PHE A 114 11.05 29.26 -16.36
C PHE A 114 11.36 28.05 -17.23
N VAL A 115 11.05 26.87 -16.69
CA VAL A 115 11.06 25.58 -17.36
C VAL A 115 9.61 25.13 -17.52
N ASP A 116 9.16 24.93 -18.76
CA ASP A 116 7.86 24.36 -19.05
C ASP A 116 7.98 22.85 -19.28
N GLU A 117 7.34 22.12 -18.38
CA GLU A 117 7.28 20.66 -18.35
C GLU A 117 5.85 20.15 -18.64
N ALA A 118 4.97 21.00 -19.18
CA ALA A 118 3.65 20.59 -19.59
C ALA A 118 3.73 19.43 -20.60
N ALA A 119 2.87 18.44 -20.40
CA ALA A 119 2.81 17.28 -21.27
C ALA A 119 2.35 17.70 -22.67
N ILE A 120 2.78 16.95 -23.68
CA ILE A 120 2.51 17.24 -25.09
C ILE A 120 1.78 16.09 -25.77
N LEU A 121 0.98 16.40 -26.78
CA LEU A 121 0.35 15.39 -27.63
C LEU A 121 1.35 14.88 -28.67
N GLN A 122 1.39 13.56 -28.86
CA GLN A 122 2.29 12.94 -29.82
C GLN A 122 1.64 11.74 -30.49
N ASN A 123 1.71 11.68 -31.83
CA ASN A 123 1.38 10.48 -32.57
C ASN A 123 2.57 9.50 -32.54
N GLY A 124 2.30 8.21 -32.36
CA GLY A 124 3.33 7.18 -32.34
C GLY A 124 2.82 5.83 -32.80
N MET A 125 3.75 4.93 -33.10
CA MET A 125 3.43 3.52 -33.40
C MET A 125 2.87 2.85 -32.15
N THR A 126 1.92 1.93 -32.32
CA THR A 126 1.38 1.14 -31.19
C THR A 126 2.42 0.15 -30.63
N SER A 127 3.29 -0.40 -31.49
CA SER A 127 4.34 -1.35 -31.09
C SER A 127 5.58 -0.69 -30.50
N PHE A 128 5.76 0.61 -30.72
CA PHE A 128 6.90 1.37 -30.26
C PHE A 128 6.42 2.72 -29.70
N PRO A 129 5.85 2.72 -28.48
CA PRO A 129 5.35 3.94 -27.86
C PRO A 129 6.50 4.93 -27.64
N PRO A 130 6.24 6.25 -27.74
CA PRO A 130 7.20 7.25 -27.30
C PRO A 130 7.62 7.02 -25.84
N LEU A 131 8.86 7.35 -25.52
CA LEU A 131 9.33 7.32 -24.14
C LEU A 131 8.48 8.25 -23.27
N ASN A 132 8.32 7.92 -22.00
CA ASN A 132 7.67 8.78 -21.00
C ASN A 132 6.26 9.22 -21.41
N SER A 133 5.48 8.27 -21.93
CA SER A 133 4.16 8.54 -22.47
C SER A 133 3.08 7.57 -21.97
N ILE A 134 1.83 8.01 -22.09
CA ILE A 134 0.63 7.19 -21.87
C ILE A 134 -0.29 7.24 -23.09
N PRO A 135 -0.92 6.12 -23.47
CA PRO A 135 -1.84 6.09 -24.60
C PRO A 135 -3.16 6.82 -24.24
N LEU A 136 -3.68 7.58 -25.19
CA LEU A 136 -4.98 8.25 -25.10
C LEU A 136 -6.01 7.62 -26.03
N ALA A 137 -5.64 7.40 -27.30
CA ALA A 137 -6.56 6.83 -28.29
C ALA A 137 -5.82 6.02 -29.35
N THR A 138 -6.43 4.93 -29.81
CA THR A 138 -6.01 4.23 -31.02
C THR A 138 -6.75 4.85 -32.21
N VAL A 139 -6.00 5.26 -33.23
CA VAL A 139 -6.51 6.01 -34.38
C VAL A 139 -6.46 5.14 -35.62
N TYR A 140 -7.58 5.11 -36.34
CA TYR A 140 -7.73 4.39 -37.59
C TYR A 140 -7.86 5.40 -38.72
N LEU A 141 -6.97 5.30 -39.69
CA LEU A 141 -6.97 6.13 -40.89
C LEU A 141 -7.81 5.46 -41.97
N ASN A 142 -8.43 6.26 -42.82
CA ASN A 142 -9.13 5.75 -44.00
C ASN A 142 -8.11 5.06 -44.94
N GLN A 143 -8.45 3.87 -45.43
CA GLN A 143 -7.53 3.06 -46.26
C GLN A 143 -7.26 3.67 -47.64
N GLU A 144 -8.23 4.39 -48.20
CA GLU A 144 -8.14 5.05 -49.52
C GLU A 144 -7.52 6.44 -49.41
N ASN A 145 -7.63 7.09 -48.24
CA ASN A 145 -7.03 8.38 -47.95
C ASN A 145 -6.44 8.40 -46.53
N THR A 146 -5.18 8.02 -46.40
CA THR A 146 -4.47 7.98 -45.12
C THR A 146 -4.28 9.36 -44.47
N GLY A 147 -4.64 10.45 -45.16
CA GLY A 147 -4.69 11.79 -44.59
C GLY A 147 -5.99 12.09 -43.85
N VAL A 148 -6.91 11.12 -43.70
CA VAL A 148 -8.21 11.30 -43.03
C VAL A 148 -8.37 10.30 -41.89
N ILE A 149 -8.76 10.82 -40.72
CA ILE A 149 -9.14 9.99 -39.58
C ILE A 149 -10.53 9.42 -39.84
N GLU A 150 -10.63 8.10 -39.93
CA GLU A 150 -11.91 7.39 -40.12
C GLU A 150 -12.64 7.24 -38.79
N LYS A 151 -11.91 6.79 -37.76
CA LYS A 151 -12.42 6.62 -36.40
C LYS A 151 -11.28 6.57 -35.39
N PHE A 152 -11.62 6.66 -34.12
CA PHE A 152 -10.71 6.37 -33.02
C PHE A 152 -11.42 5.55 -31.93
N THR A 153 -10.64 4.85 -31.12
CA THR A 153 -11.11 4.15 -29.93
C THR A 153 -10.33 4.64 -28.71
N ASP A 154 -11.01 4.75 -27.56
CA ASP A 154 -10.36 5.11 -26.30
C ASP A 154 -9.32 4.06 -25.92
N ALA A 155 -8.09 4.52 -25.64
CA ALA A 155 -6.99 3.67 -25.22
C ALA A 155 -6.46 4.06 -23.83
N ARG A 156 -7.14 4.97 -23.13
CA ARG A 156 -6.76 5.42 -21.79
C ARG A 156 -6.88 4.26 -20.81
N VAL A 157 -5.87 4.13 -19.96
CA VAL A 157 -5.86 3.22 -18.82
C VAL A 157 -5.82 4.06 -17.56
N GLY A 158 -6.71 3.79 -16.61
CA GLY A 158 -6.74 4.51 -15.34
C GLY A 158 -5.53 4.19 -14.47
N VAL A 159 -5.06 5.18 -13.71
CA VAL A 159 -4.05 4.96 -12.67
C VAL A 159 -4.61 4.06 -11.57
N THR A 160 -3.84 3.08 -11.13
CA THR A 160 -4.15 2.22 -9.98
C THR A 160 -3.05 2.27 -8.94
N SER A 161 -3.41 2.06 -7.67
CA SER A 161 -2.43 1.95 -6.58
C SER A 161 -1.71 0.61 -6.64
N ARG A 162 -0.41 0.62 -6.37
CA ARG A 162 0.44 -0.57 -6.17
C ARG A 162 0.46 -1.03 -4.71
N LEU A 163 -0.30 -0.36 -3.83
CA LEU A 163 -0.48 -0.76 -2.45
C LEU A 163 -1.64 -1.77 -2.30
N PRO A 164 -1.52 -2.76 -1.40
CA PRO A 164 -0.35 -3.04 -0.55
C PRO A 164 0.82 -3.63 -1.36
N VAL A 165 2.06 -3.29 -0.96
CA VAL A 165 3.27 -3.86 -1.60
C VAL A 165 3.40 -5.33 -1.21
N VAL A 166 3.54 -6.19 -2.21
CA VAL A 166 3.97 -7.58 -2.01
C VAL A 166 5.47 -7.63 -2.27
N ILE A 167 6.28 -7.85 -1.23
CA ILE A 167 7.74 -7.97 -1.34
C ILE A 167 8.09 -9.39 -1.79
N PRO A 168 8.58 -9.60 -3.04
CA PRO A 168 9.00 -10.93 -3.48
C PRO A 168 10.29 -11.28 -2.76
N GLY A 169 10.24 -12.21 -1.80
CA GLY A 169 11.40 -12.54 -0.98
C GLY A 169 11.23 -12.30 0.52
N GLU A 170 10.02 -11.98 0.99
CA GLU A 170 9.58 -12.80 2.11
C GLU A 170 9.57 -14.22 1.55
N THR A 171 10.63 -14.99 1.86
CA THR A 171 10.43 -16.40 2.19
C THR A 171 9.07 -16.43 2.84
N THR A 172 8.12 -17.20 2.31
CA THR A 172 7.02 -17.74 3.09
C THR A 172 7.61 -17.85 4.48
N VAL A 173 7.22 -16.97 5.42
CA VAL A 173 7.53 -17.22 6.83
C VAL A 173 7.05 -18.64 6.91
N LEU A 174 7.98 -19.60 7.08
CA LEU A 174 7.63 -21.02 7.17
C LEU A 174 6.43 -20.95 8.07
N MET A 175 5.22 -21.21 7.54
CA MET A 175 4.03 -21.15 8.37
C MET A 175 4.46 -22.05 9.49
N SER A 176 4.73 -21.46 10.67
CA SER A 176 5.41 -22.16 11.75
C SER A 176 4.62 -23.43 11.84
N GLN A 177 5.26 -24.57 11.52
CA GLN A 177 4.57 -25.83 11.30
C GLN A 177 3.46 -25.88 12.34
N PRO A 178 2.17 -25.90 11.94
CA PRO A 178 1.06 -25.51 12.82
C PRO A 178 1.34 -26.09 14.18
N PRO A 179 1.46 -25.25 15.24
CA PRO A 179 2.15 -25.62 16.46
C PRO A 179 1.68 -27.00 16.85
N ASP A 180 2.62 -27.94 17.03
CA ASP A 180 2.25 -29.32 17.28
C ASP A 180 1.34 -29.36 18.51
N LEU A 181 0.04 -29.54 18.29
CA LEU A 181 -0.98 -29.55 19.33
C LEU A 181 -1.02 -30.92 20.02
N ASN A 182 -0.15 -31.87 19.64
CA ASN A 182 -0.05 -33.14 20.33
C ASN A 182 0.32 -32.92 21.80
N GLY A 183 -0.60 -33.29 22.69
CA GLY A 183 -0.44 -33.10 24.13
C GLY A 183 -0.85 -31.71 24.63
N ALA A 184 -1.36 -30.82 23.77
CA ALA A 184 -2.03 -29.60 24.22
C ALA A 184 -3.28 -29.95 25.04
N LEU A 185 -3.50 -29.21 26.13
CA LEU A 185 -4.70 -29.31 26.95
C LEU A 185 -5.43 -27.98 26.90
N ALA A 186 -6.75 -28.03 26.81
CA ALA A 186 -7.59 -26.85 26.85
C ALA A 186 -8.78 -27.09 27.76
N GLY A 187 -9.35 -26.01 28.27
CA GLY A 187 -10.54 -26.09 29.09
C GLY A 187 -11.15 -24.73 29.35
N VAL A 188 -12.24 -24.77 30.12
CA VAL A 188 -12.97 -23.58 30.55
C VAL A 188 -13.01 -23.60 32.07
N VAL A 189 -12.73 -22.46 32.69
CA VAL A 189 -12.94 -22.26 34.13
C VAL A 189 -13.92 -21.11 34.33
N THR A 190 -14.83 -21.28 35.28
CA THR A 190 -15.75 -20.21 35.68
C THR A 190 -15.24 -19.58 36.97
N ALA A 191 -14.97 -18.28 36.94
CA ALA A 191 -14.62 -17.48 38.09
C ALA A 191 -15.86 -16.89 38.74
N ASP A 192 -15.98 -16.97 40.06
CA ASP A 192 -16.94 -16.14 40.81
C ASP A 192 -16.40 -14.71 40.88
N THR A 193 -17.14 -13.75 40.33
CA THR A 193 -16.76 -12.34 40.30
C THR A 193 -17.62 -11.48 41.23
N ARG A 194 -18.41 -12.07 42.13
CA ARG A 194 -19.29 -11.34 43.07
C ARG A 194 -18.55 -10.26 43.85
N THR A 195 -17.30 -10.51 44.21
CA THR A 195 -16.46 -9.60 45.00
C THR A 195 -15.71 -8.56 44.17
N LEU A 196 -15.76 -8.63 42.84
CA LEU A 196 -15.07 -7.71 41.93
C LEU A 196 -15.95 -6.52 41.58
N LEU A 197 -16.13 -5.61 42.54
CA LEU A 197 -17.12 -4.53 42.45
C LEU A 197 -16.54 -3.20 41.98
N LYS A 198 -15.22 -3.03 42.03
CA LYS A 198 -14.53 -1.81 41.55
C LYS A 198 -13.26 -2.16 40.77
N PRO A 199 -12.77 -1.23 39.91
CA PRO A 199 -11.49 -1.40 39.22
C PRO A 199 -10.37 -1.69 40.22
N GLY A 200 -9.55 -2.69 39.90
CA GLY A 200 -8.45 -3.16 40.75
C GLY A 200 -8.81 -4.28 41.72
N ASP A 201 -10.09 -4.57 41.96
CA ASP A 201 -10.47 -5.79 42.69
C ASP A 201 -10.02 -7.01 41.88
N SER A 202 -9.53 -8.05 42.58
CA SER A 202 -9.05 -9.27 41.93
C SER A 202 -9.53 -10.55 42.61
N VAL A 203 -9.66 -11.61 41.81
CA VAL A 203 -9.92 -12.98 42.27
C VAL A 203 -8.86 -13.88 41.68
N THR A 204 -8.38 -14.84 42.48
CA THR A 204 -7.36 -15.79 42.08
C THR A 204 -7.92 -17.21 42.17
N LEU A 205 -7.65 -18.00 41.13
CA LEU A 205 -8.13 -19.36 40.96
C LEU A 205 -6.94 -20.28 40.69
N THR A 206 -6.95 -21.45 41.30
CA THR A 206 -6.07 -22.54 40.90
C THR A 206 -6.80 -23.38 39.85
N VAL A 207 -6.22 -23.46 38.65
CA VAL A 207 -6.82 -24.14 37.50
C VAL A 207 -6.00 -25.40 37.21
N PRO A 208 -6.54 -26.60 37.50
CA PRO A 208 -5.87 -27.84 37.17
C PRO A 208 -6.04 -28.15 35.67
N TYR A 209 -5.00 -28.71 35.04
CA TYR A 209 -5.08 -29.11 33.62
C TYR A 209 -5.96 -30.34 33.39
N ARG A 210 -6.10 -31.18 34.42
CA ARG A 210 -6.93 -32.40 34.43
C ARG A 210 -7.80 -32.41 35.68
N SER A 211 -8.94 -33.08 35.62
CA SER A 211 -9.78 -33.28 36.81
C SER A 211 -8.96 -33.95 37.94
N GLY A 212 -8.99 -33.36 39.13
CA GLY A 212 -8.25 -33.87 40.30
C GLY A 212 -6.80 -33.39 40.45
N GLY A 213 -6.29 -32.51 39.58
CA GLY A 213 -4.97 -31.88 39.75
C GLY A 213 -3.77 -32.80 39.54
N ALA A 214 -3.98 -33.99 38.97
CA ALA A 214 -2.91 -34.90 38.62
C ALA A 214 -1.92 -34.25 37.63
N GLN A 215 -0.66 -34.69 37.68
CA GLN A 215 0.38 -34.24 36.75
C GLN A 215 -0.07 -34.46 35.30
N ALA A 216 -0.08 -33.39 34.52
CA ALA A 216 -0.52 -33.38 33.13
C ALA A 216 0.65 -33.27 32.15
N PHE A 217 1.75 -32.65 32.56
CA PHE A 217 2.96 -32.45 31.78
C PHE A 217 4.21 -32.94 32.53
N SER A 218 5.26 -33.33 31.82
CA SER A 218 6.56 -33.69 32.43
C SER A 218 7.36 -32.48 32.91
N VAL A 219 7.10 -31.32 32.31
CA VAL A 219 7.69 -30.00 32.60
C VAL A 219 6.61 -28.92 32.50
N PRO A 220 6.76 -27.76 33.17
CA PRO A 220 5.76 -26.69 33.09
C PRO A 220 5.46 -26.25 31.65
N PRO A 221 4.19 -26.23 31.22
CA PRO A 221 3.80 -25.83 29.85
C PRO A 221 3.75 -24.31 29.69
N ALA A 222 3.55 -23.82 28.46
CA ALA A 222 3.12 -22.45 28.22
C ALA A 222 1.59 -22.37 28.32
N VAL A 223 1.04 -21.39 29.05
CA VAL A 223 -0.41 -21.26 29.26
C VAL A 223 -0.90 -19.90 28.75
N ASN A 224 -1.98 -19.93 27.97
CA ASN A 224 -2.73 -18.76 27.56
C ASN A 224 -4.16 -18.87 28.10
N ALA A 225 -4.73 -17.74 28.54
CA ALA A 225 -6.09 -17.67 29.07
C ALA A 225 -6.82 -16.44 28.52
N THR A 226 -8.07 -16.62 28.09
CA THR A 226 -8.92 -15.59 27.50
C THR A 226 -10.25 -15.55 28.23
N VAL A 227 -10.63 -14.38 28.72
CA VAL A 227 -11.90 -14.16 29.42
C VAL A 227 -13.01 -13.85 28.42
N HIS A 228 -14.18 -14.44 28.64
CA HIS A 228 -15.39 -14.23 27.86
C HIS A 228 -16.43 -13.48 28.68
N GLY A 229 -16.97 -12.40 28.13
CA GLY A 229 -18.05 -11.64 28.75
C GLY A 229 -18.09 -10.19 28.29
N SER A 230 -19.13 -9.47 28.72
CA SER A 230 -19.32 -8.04 28.44
C SER A 230 -18.49 -7.13 29.35
N VAL A 231 -17.96 -7.65 30.46
CA VAL A 231 -17.13 -6.89 31.41
C VAL A 231 -15.65 -7.21 31.17
N PRO A 232 -14.81 -6.19 30.93
CA PRO A 232 -13.39 -6.41 30.72
C PRO A 232 -12.66 -6.76 32.03
N TYR A 233 -11.87 -7.82 31.99
CA TYR A 233 -10.97 -8.24 33.06
C TYR A 233 -9.55 -8.32 32.53
N ALA A 234 -8.58 -7.83 33.32
CA ALA A 234 -7.18 -8.12 33.07
C ALA A 234 -6.89 -9.54 33.57
N VAL A 235 -6.15 -10.30 32.76
CA VAL A 235 -5.84 -11.71 33.02
C VAL A 235 -4.36 -11.84 33.30
N ASN A 236 -4.02 -12.45 34.43
CA ASN A 236 -2.65 -12.83 34.75
C ASN A 236 -2.57 -14.34 34.98
N VAL A 237 -1.62 -14.99 34.31
CA VAL A 237 -1.32 -16.41 34.48
C VAL A 237 0.04 -16.53 35.14
N ALA A 238 0.08 -17.18 36.29
CA ALA A 238 1.28 -17.33 37.11
C ALA A 238 1.33 -18.73 37.75
N GLY A 239 2.44 -19.05 38.43
CA GLY A 239 2.57 -20.31 39.17
C GLY A 239 2.34 -21.55 38.30
N VAL A 240 2.79 -21.50 37.04
CA VAL A 240 2.61 -22.56 36.06
C VAL A 240 3.44 -23.77 36.47
N GLY A 241 2.77 -24.82 36.93
CA GLY A 241 3.35 -26.10 37.31
C GLY A 241 3.05 -27.19 36.29
N THR A 242 3.33 -28.44 36.64
CA THR A 242 3.09 -29.59 35.75
C THR A 242 1.67 -30.16 35.81
N GLY A 243 0.89 -29.83 36.84
CA GLY A 243 -0.50 -30.29 37.03
C GLY A 243 -1.55 -29.18 37.04
N GLN A 244 -1.13 -27.92 37.25
CA GLN A 244 -2.03 -26.77 37.41
C GLN A 244 -1.29 -25.45 37.19
N PHE A 245 -2.07 -24.37 37.08
CA PHE A 245 -1.58 -22.99 37.08
C PHE A 245 -2.49 -22.10 37.94
N THR A 246 -2.02 -20.89 38.22
CA THR A 246 -2.78 -19.85 38.92
C THR A 246 -3.27 -18.81 37.92
N LEU A 247 -4.58 -18.57 37.92
CA LEU A 247 -5.24 -17.54 37.13
C LEU A 247 -5.73 -16.43 38.05
N THR A 248 -5.28 -15.20 37.82
CA THR A 248 -5.81 -14.02 38.52
C THR A 248 -6.57 -13.16 37.52
N LEU A 249 -7.81 -12.83 37.87
CA LEU A 249 -8.65 -11.89 37.14
C LEU A 249 -8.75 -10.60 37.94
N THR A 250 -8.43 -9.47 37.31
CA THR A 250 -8.55 -8.14 37.92
C THR A 250 -9.60 -7.34 37.16
N ALA A 251 -10.59 -6.80 37.87
CA ALA A 251 -11.61 -5.95 37.27
C ALA A 251 -10.97 -4.68 36.71
N VAL A 252 -11.21 -4.40 35.43
CA VAL A 252 -10.82 -3.14 34.78
C VAL A 252 -11.94 -2.11 34.91
N GLN A 253 -13.18 -2.58 34.99
CA GLN A 253 -14.38 -1.75 35.10
C GLN A 253 -15.33 -2.31 36.17
N THR A 254 -16.14 -1.43 36.74
CA THR A 254 -17.24 -1.79 37.65
C THR A 254 -18.31 -2.56 36.88
N ARG A 255 -18.70 -3.73 37.38
CA ARG A 255 -19.80 -4.53 36.84
C ARG A 255 -21.15 -3.80 37.01
N THR A 256 -22.01 -3.82 35.99
CA THR A 256 -23.39 -3.33 36.08
C THR A 256 -24.30 -4.32 36.80
N ALA A 257 -25.41 -3.86 37.38
CA ALA A 257 -26.34 -4.71 38.14
C ALA A 257 -26.90 -5.90 37.32
N ASP A 258 -26.98 -5.75 35.99
CA ASP A 258 -27.56 -6.75 35.08
C ASP A 258 -26.55 -7.80 34.58
N THR A 259 -25.26 -7.68 34.93
CA THR A 259 -24.25 -8.66 34.50
C THR A 259 -24.15 -9.81 35.51
N PRO A 260 -24.19 -11.08 35.05
CA PRO A 260 -24.03 -12.24 35.93
C PRO A 260 -22.74 -12.16 36.74
N PRO A 261 -22.74 -12.56 38.03
CA PRO A 261 -21.55 -12.44 38.86
C PRO A 261 -20.60 -13.62 38.72
N SER A 262 -20.42 -14.07 37.49
CA SER A 262 -19.51 -15.15 37.11
C SER A 262 -18.98 -14.87 35.72
N VAL A 263 -17.72 -15.18 35.46
CA VAL A 263 -17.12 -15.03 34.13
C VAL A 263 -16.42 -16.31 33.71
N GLN A 264 -16.55 -16.66 32.43
CA GLN A 264 -15.88 -17.83 31.87
C GLN A 264 -14.53 -17.43 31.30
N THR A 265 -13.51 -18.24 31.57
CA THR A 265 -12.17 -18.07 31.01
C THR A 265 -11.80 -19.36 30.30
N ASN A 266 -11.57 -19.26 28.98
CA ASN A 266 -10.99 -20.34 28.21
C ASN A 266 -9.49 -20.33 28.40
N TRP A 267 -8.88 -21.50 28.52
CA TRP A 267 -7.44 -21.63 28.64
C TRP A 267 -6.91 -22.71 27.70
N LEU A 268 -5.66 -22.52 27.28
CA LEU A 268 -4.89 -23.42 26.45
C LEU A 268 -3.49 -23.57 27.07
N ALA A 269 -3.08 -24.81 27.32
CA ALA A 269 -1.76 -25.17 27.79
C ALA A 269 -1.02 -25.97 26.71
N LEU A 270 0.14 -25.47 26.29
CA LEU A 270 0.97 -26.06 25.25
C LEU A 270 2.22 -26.69 25.90
N PRO A 271 2.55 -27.96 25.61
CA PRO A 271 3.81 -28.52 26.05
C PRO A 271 4.97 -27.69 25.47
N PRO A 272 6.11 -27.60 26.17
CA PRO A 272 7.27 -26.91 25.61
C PRO A 272 7.70 -27.60 24.32
N SER A 273 7.91 -26.82 23.27
CA SER A 273 8.37 -27.31 21.98
C SER A 273 9.77 -27.94 22.14
N LEU A 274 9.91 -29.21 21.77
CA LEU A 274 11.21 -29.85 21.61
C LEU A 274 11.84 -29.35 20.30
N THR A 275 12.33 -28.12 20.29
CA THR A 275 13.23 -27.65 19.23
C THR A 275 14.64 -28.07 19.60
N PHE A 276 15.16 -29.12 18.95
CA PHE A 276 16.59 -29.33 18.76
C PHE A 276 17.09 -28.47 17.59
#